data_AF-A0AAP0S115-F1
#
_entry.id   AF-A0AAP0S115-F1
#
_cell.length_a   1.000
_cell.length_b   1.000
_cell.length_c   1.000
_cell.angle_alpha   90.00
_cell.angle_beta   90.00
_cell.angle_gamma   90.00
#
_symmetry.space_group_name_H-M   'P 1'
#
loop_
_entity.id
_entity.type
_entity.pdbx_description
1 polymer ?
#
loop_
_entity_poly.entity_id
_entity_poly.type
_entity_poly.pdbx_seq_one_letter_code
_entity_poly.pdbx_strand_id
1 'polypeptide(L)'
;MPYLNWINGNPSTKTYATRTLLFLKDNGTLMPLAIELSLPDPAGGKVSEVYTPAEQGVKGYSIWQLAKAYVAVNDSGYHQLISHWLNTHAVIEPFVIATNRQLSVLHPIYKLLHPHFRDTMHVNALGRQILTNAGGMIENTVFPGKYSMEMSAIAYKNWVFPEQALPADLIKRRWSFRNRGLEEIGQLQTGEDPLPDSNDPKQG
;
A
#
# COMPACT_ATOMS: atom_id res chain seq x y z
N MET A 1 3.74 -5.36 -17.59
CA MET A 1 4.53 -5.31 -16.34
C MET A 1 5.90 -4.71 -16.61
N PRO A 2 6.02 -3.38 -16.76
CA PRO A 2 7.23 -2.75 -17.31
C PRO A 2 8.48 -3.01 -16.45
N TYR A 3 8.35 -2.96 -15.12
CA TYR A 3 9.50 -3.10 -14.22
C TYR A 3 10.05 -4.53 -14.10
N LEU A 4 9.25 -5.56 -14.41
CA LEU A 4 9.67 -6.94 -14.13
C LEU A 4 10.89 -7.35 -14.95
N ASN A 5 10.96 -6.93 -16.23
CA ASN A 5 12.12 -7.19 -17.09
C ASN A 5 13.39 -6.52 -16.54
N TRP A 6 13.28 -5.29 -16.07
CA TRP A 6 14.42 -4.53 -15.56
C TRP A 6 14.90 -5.05 -14.21
N ILE A 7 13.97 -5.40 -13.32
CA ILE A 7 14.28 -5.98 -12.01
C ILE A 7 14.93 -7.35 -12.19
N ASN A 8 14.34 -8.22 -13.03
CA ASN A 8 14.87 -9.57 -13.25
C ASN A 8 16.17 -9.58 -14.08
N GLY A 9 16.50 -8.48 -14.76
CA GLY A 9 17.82 -8.28 -15.38
C GLY A 9 18.96 -8.15 -14.35
N ASN A 10 18.66 -7.90 -13.07
CA ASN A 10 19.66 -7.91 -12.00
C ASN A 10 20.09 -9.35 -11.67
N PRO A 11 21.40 -9.68 -11.62
CA PRO A 11 21.86 -11.03 -11.27
C PRO A 11 21.38 -11.54 -9.91
N SER A 12 21.25 -10.69 -8.89
CA SER A 12 20.94 -11.10 -7.52
C SER A 12 19.45 -11.08 -7.16
N THR A 13 18.61 -10.48 -8.02
CA THR A 13 17.18 -10.32 -7.74
C THR A 13 16.33 -10.99 -8.81
N LYS A 14 15.32 -11.74 -8.38
CA LYS A 14 14.30 -12.34 -9.24
C LYS A 14 12.95 -12.22 -8.55
N THR A 15 11.95 -11.78 -9.29
CA THR A 15 10.59 -11.62 -8.79
C THR A 15 9.56 -11.99 -9.87
N TYR A 16 8.34 -12.22 -9.42
CA TYR A 16 7.18 -12.42 -10.26
C TYR A 16 6.19 -11.27 -10.05
N ALA A 17 5.38 -11.01 -11.06
CA ALA A 17 4.14 -10.28 -10.87
C ALA A 17 3.14 -11.24 -10.23
N THR A 18 2.80 -11.04 -8.97
CA THR A 18 1.93 -11.97 -8.24
C THR A 18 0.48 -11.52 -8.22
N ARG A 19 -0.44 -12.49 -8.19
CA ARG A 19 -1.86 -12.28 -7.92
C ARG A 19 -2.38 -13.40 -7.04
N THR A 20 -3.08 -13.05 -5.97
CA THR A 20 -3.62 -14.02 -5.01
C THR A 20 -5.14 -14.01 -5.06
N LEU A 21 -5.75 -15.19 -5.15
CA LEU A 21 -7.19 -15.36 -4.98
C LEU A 21 -7.48 -15.76 -3.54
N LEU A 22 -8.33 -15.00 -2.87
CA LEU A 22 -8.78 -15.24 -1.50
C LEU A 22 -10.27 -15.62 -1.51
N PHE A 23 -10.65 -16.50 -0.60
CA PHE A 23 -12.04 -16.89 -0.36
C PHE A 23 -12.43 -16.56 1.07
N LEU A 24 -13.55 -15.85 1.23
CA LEU A 24 -14.15 -15.59 2.54
C LEU A 24 -14.98 -16.80 2.96
N LYS A 25 -14.56 -17.46 4.04
CA LYS A 25 -15.29 -18.57 4.63
C LYS A 25 -16.46 -18.07 5.48
N ASP A 26 -17.42 -18.96 5.72
CA ASP A 26 -18.60 -18.69 6.57
C ASP A 26 -18.21 -18.32 8.01
N ASN A 27 -17.04 -18.75 8.48
CA ASN A 27 -16.50 -18.39 9.78
C ASN A 27 -15.81 -17.00 9.82
N GLY A 28 -15.91 -16.22 8.74
CA GLY A 28 -15.34 -14.87 8.63
C GLY A 28 -13.85 -14.81 8.27
N THR A 29 -13.17 -15.95 8.09
CA THR A 29 -11.72 -15.96 7.76
C THR A 29 -11.46 -15.96 6.26
N LEU A 30 -10.41 -15.26 5.82
CA LEU A 30 -9.93 -15.29 4.44
C LEU A 30 -8.95 -16.45 4.25
N MET A 31 -9.18 -17.26 3.21
CA MET A 31 -8.31 -18.37 2.84
C MET A 31 -7.76 -18.18 1.43
N PRO A 32 -6.44 -18.30 1.22
CA PRO A 32 -5.86 -18.29 -0.12
C PRO A 32 -6.23 -19.56 -0.89
N LEU A 33 -6.82 -19.40 -2.06
CA LEU A 33 -7.20 -20.49 -2.97
C LEU A 33 -6.14 -20.75 -4.05
N ALA A 34 -5.51 -19.70 -4.55
CA ALA A 34 -4.52 -19.79 -5.60
C ALA A 34 -3.60 -18.58 -5.61
N ILE A 35 -2.37 -18.78 -6.08
CA ILE A 35 -1.39 -17.74 -6.38
C ILE A 35 -0.96 -17.91 -7.83
N GLU A 36 -1.15 -16.86 -8.62
CA GLU A 36 -0.62 -16.74 -9.98
C GLU A 36 0.74 -16.03 -9.91
N LEU A 37 1.78 -16.66 -10.46
CA LEU A 37 3.10 -16.07 -10.66
C LEU A 37 3.27 -15.78 -12.16
N SER A 38 3.31 -14.49 -12.52
CA SER A 38 3.39 -14.04 -13.91
C SER A 38 4.76 -13.44 -14.26
N LEU A 39 5.26 -13.76 -15.45
CA LEU A 39 6.40 -13.11 -16.11
C LEU A 39 5.97 -12.48 -17.44
N PRO A 40 6.60 -11.39 -17.89
CA PRO A 40 6.41 -10.88 -19.25
C PRO A 40 6.93 -11.90 -20.27
N ASP A 41 6.19 -12.07 -21.37
CA ASP A 41 6.57 -12.96 -22.47
C ASP A 41 7.40 -12.18 -23.52
N PRO A 42 8.61 -12.65 -23.91
CA PRO A 42 9.38 -12.05 -25.01
C PRO A 42 8.63 -11.99 -26.35
N ALA A 43 7.69 -12.91 -26.61
CA ALA A 43 6.86 -12.94 -27.82
C ALA A 43 5.65 -11.98 -27.74
N GLY A 44 5.45 -11.32 -26.60
CA GLY A 44 4.31 -10.45 -26.32
C GLY A 44 3.29 -11.12 -25.39
N GLY A 45 2.81 -10.38 -24.39
CA GLY A 45 1.86 -10.89 -23.39
C GLY A 45 2.53 -11.25 -22.06
N LYS A 46 2.05 -12.32 -21.41
CA LYS A 46 2.58 -12.83 -20.14
C LYS A 46 2.53 -14.36 -20.11
N VAL A 47 3.57 -14.97 -19.53
CA VAL A 47 3.57 -16.37 -19.14
C VAL A 47 3.19 -16.43 -17.67
N SER A 48 2.28 -17.33 -17.29
CA SER A 48 1.75 -17.39 -15.92
C SER A 48 1.61 -18.83 -15.47
N GLU A 49 2.03 -19.10 -14.24
CA GLU A 49 1.83 -20.37 -13.57
C GLU A 49 0.96 -20.16 -12.34
N VAL A 50 0.03 -21.09 -12.12
CA VAL A 50 -0.92 -21.02 -10.99
C VAL A 50 -0.62 -22.13 -10.01
N TYR A 51 -0.48 -21.73 -8.75
CA TYR A 51 -0.19 -22.60 -7.63
C TYR A 51 -1.38 -22.60 -6.69
N THR A 52 -1.81 -23.77 -6.24
CA THR A 52 -2.86 -23.94 -5.22
C THR A 52 -2.26 -24.46 -3.92
N PRO A 53 -2.93 -24.29 -2.77
CA PRO A 53 -2.53 -24.94 -1.53
C PRO A 53 -2.28 -26.43 -1.73
N ALA A 54 -1.11 -26.91 -1.34
CA ALA A 54 -0.75 -28.32 -1.36
C ALA A 54 -0.32 -28.74 0.05
N GLU A 55 -1.10 -29.63 0.66
CA GLU A 55 -0.89 -30.10 2.04
C GLU A 55 -0.04 -31.38 2.10
N GLN A 56 0.11 -32.10 0.98
CA GLN A 56 0.76 -33.40 0.93
C GLN A 56 1.96 -33.43 -0.02
N GLY A 57 3.05 -34.05 0.45
CA GLY A 57 4.32 -34.15 -0.27
C GLY A 57 5.23 -32.94 -0.07
N VAL A 58 6.47 -33.18 0.38
CA VAL A 58 7.47 -32.15 0.70
C VAL A 58 7.64 -31.16 -0.47
N LYS A 59 7.60 -31.65 -1.72
CA LYS A 59 7.73 -30.82 -2.93
C LYS A 59 6.54 -29.88 -3.14
N GLY A 60 5.31 -30.37 -3.00
CA GLY A 60 4.09 -29.56 -3.18
C GLY A 60 3.97 -28.48 -2.11
N TYR A 61 4.17 -28.85 -0.85
CA TYR A 61 4.17 -27.90 0.26
C TYR A 61 5.23 -26.81 0.09
N SER A 62 6.46 -27.17 -0.26
CA SER A 62 7.56 -26.22 -0.44
C SER A 62 7.31 -25.24 -1.58
N ILE A 63 6.76 -25.70 -2.70
CA ILE A 63 6.40 -24.85 -3.84
C ILE A 63 5.32 -23.84 -3.44
N TRP A 64 4.29 -24.27 -2.69
CA TRP A 64 3.26 -23.37 -2.19
C TRP A 64 3.82 -22.30 -1.23
N GLN A 65 4.73 -22.68 -0.32
CA GLN A 65 5.39 -21.71 0.56
C GLN A 65 6.21 -20.70 -0.24
N LEU A 66 6.91 -21.15 -1.30
CA LEU A 66 7.67 -20.26 -2.18
C LEU A 66 6.75 -19.30 -2.96
N ALA A 67 5.61 -19.77 -3.47
CA ALA A 67 4.62 -18.91 -4.12
C ALA A 67 4.12 -17.81 -3.16
N LYS A 68 3.82 -18.16 -1.90
CA LYS A 68 3.48 -17.17 -0.86
C LYS A 68 4.64 -16.21 -0.56
N ALA A 69 5.88 -16.68 -0.56
CA ALA A 69 7.04 -15.82 -0.35
C ALA A 69 7.17 -14.76 -1.45
N TYR A 70 6.92 -15.10 -2.72
CA TYR A 70 6.89 -14.11 -3.79
C TYR A 70 5.77 -13.08 -3.65
N VAL A 71 4.59 -13.51 -3.18
CA VAL A 71 3.49 -12.58 -2.84
C VAL A 71 3.94 -11.63 -1.74
N ALA A 72 4.54 -12.14 -0.67
CA ALA A 72 5.03 -11.32 0.44
C ALA A 72 6.12 -10.33 0.01
N VAL A 73 7.00 -10.70 -0.93
CA VAL A 73 8.01 -9.80 -1.51
C VAL A 73 7.35 -8.67 -2.30
N ASN A 74 6.35 -8.98 -3.13
CA ASN A 74 5.57 -7.98 -3.86
C ASN A 74 4.85 -7.02 -2.90
N ASP A 75 4.16 -7.58 -1.91
CA ASP A 75 3.40 -6.84 -0.91
C ASP A 75 4.30 -5.93 -0.06
N SER A 76 5.43 -6.44 0.43
CA SER A 76 6.40 -5.65 1.20
C SER A 76 6.94 -4.46 0.39
N GLY A 77 7.28 -4.66 -0.88
CA GLY A 77 7.73 -3.58 -1.76
C GLY A 77 6.62 -2.55 -2.03
N TYR A 78 5.38 -3.01 -2.26
CA TYR A 78 4.23 -2.12 -2.46
C TYR A 78 3.89 -1.34 -1.18
N HIS A 79 3.88 -2.02 -0.03
CA HIS A 79 3.67 -1.43 1.28
C HIS A 79 4.70 -0.33 1.54
N GLN A 80 5.99 -0.63 1.47
CA GLN A 80 7.03 0.35 1.80
C GLN A 80 7.03 1.56 0.87
N LEU A 81 6.91 1.35 -0.45
CA LEU A 81 7.07 2.42 -1.44
C LEU A 81 5.79 3.22 -1.72
N ILE A 82 4.62 2.58 -1.60
CA ILE A 82 3.34 3.19 -1.98
C ILE A 82 2.49 3.44 -0.74
N SER A 83 2.13 2.39 0.00
CA SER A 83 1.19 2.53 1.12
C SER A 83 1.78 3.37 2.26
N HIS A 84 3.07 3.21 2.53
CA HIS A 84 3.81 3.92 3.56
C HIS A 84 4.45 5.18 2.99
N TRP A 85 5.54 5.08 2.23
CA TRP A 85 6.30 6.26 1.78
C TRP A 85 5.44 7.25 0.98
N LEU A 86 4.78 6.81 -0.10
CA LEU A 86 4.03 7.72 -0.96
C LEU A 86 2.81 8.29 -0.23
N ASN A 87 1.90 7.41 0.21
CA ASN A 87 0.56 7.79 0.66
C ASN A 87 0.54 8.42 2.05
N THR A 88 1.63 8.38 2.82
CA THR A 88 1.75 9.12 4.08
C THR A 88 2.83 10.19 3.98
N HIS A 89 4.11 9.81 3.88
CA HIS A 89 5.23 10.74 3.97
C HIS A 89 5.27 11.76 2.84
N ALA A 90 5.27 11.29 1.58
CA ALA A 90 5.52 12.17 0.44
C ALA A 90 4.33 13.09 0.15
N VAL A 91 3.09 12.58 0.24
CA VAL A 91 1.89 13.37 -0.07
C VAL A 91 1.55 14.39 1.02
N ILE A 92 1.96 14.17 2.28
CA ILE A 92 1.64 15.11 3.37
C ILE A 92 2.59 16.31 3.42
N GLU A 93 3.86 16.15 3.02
CA GLU A 93 4.89 17.22 3.09
C GLU A 93 4.48 18.52 2.35
N PRO A 94 3.84 18.49 1.16
CA PRO A 94 3.27 19.67 0.52
C PRO A 94 2.24 20.43 1.38
N PHE A 95 1.40 19.74 2.16
CA PHE A 95 0.43 20.37 3.05
C PHE A 95 1.11 21.06 4.23
N VAL A 96 2.20 20.47 4.76
CA VAL A 96 3.02 21.11 5.80
C VAL A 96 3.60 22.43 5.28
N ILE A 97 4.18 22.41 4.07
CA ILE A 97 4.78 23.58 3.42
C ILE A 97 3.71 24.65 3.16
N ALA A 98 2.57 24.28 2.57
CA ALA A 98 1.49 25.22 2.25
C ALA A 98 0.91 25.86 3.52
N THR A 99 0.67 25.07 4.57
CA THR A 99 0.14 25.55 5.85
C THR A 99 1.05 26.61 6.47
N ASN A 100 2.35 26.34 6.56
CA ASN A 100 3.31 27.29 7.14
C ASN A 100 3.53 28.54 6.27
N ARG A 101 3.36 28.43 4.95
CA ARG A 101 3.56 29.56 4.03
C ARG A 101 2.34 30.46 3.89
N GLN A 102 1.13 29.91 4.05
CA GLN A 102 -0.10 30.61 3.68
C GLN A 102 -1.04 30.88 4.87
N LEU A 103 -0.85 30.23 6.01
CA LEU A 103 -1.67 30.44 7.20
C LEU A 103 -0.82 31.01 8.33
N SER A 104 -1.25 32.15 8.88
CA SER A 104 -0.65 32.74 10.09
C SER A 104 -0.74 31.75 11.26
N VAL A 105 0.21 31.79 12.19
CA VAL A 105 0.17 31.03 13.45
C VAL A 105 -1.10 31.31 14.29
N LEU A 106 -1.77 32.44 14.05
CA LEU A 106 -3.04 32.78 14.69
C LEU A 106 -4.27 32.19 13.97
N HIS A 107 -4.12 31.75 12.72
CA HIS A 107 -5.22 31.24 11.90
C HIS A 107 -5.80 29.94 12.51
N PRO A 108 -7.13 29.80 12.64
CA PRO A 108 -7.72 28.62 13.30
C PRO A 108 -7.36 27.30 12.60
N ILE A 109 -7.32 27.28 11.27
CA ILE A 109 -6.91 26.08 10.50
C ILE A 109 -5.42 25.77 10.68
N TYR A 110 -4.55 26.78 10.89
CA TYR A 110 -3.15 26.50 11.24
C TYR A 110 -3.09 25.75 12.57
N LYS A 111 -3.78 26.25 13.60
CA LYS A 111 -3.82 25.63 14.93
C LYS A 111 -4.38 24.20 14.90
N LEU A 112 -5.39 23.96 14.06
CA LEU A 112 -5.97 22.63 13.86
C LEU A 112 -4.97 21.66 13.22
N LEU A 113 -4.30 22.07 12.14
CA LEU A 113 -3.46 21.15 11.35
C LEU A 113 -2.05 20.98 11.92
N HIS A 114 -1.48 22.02 12.55
CA HIS A 114 -0.08 22.05 12.98
C HIS A 114 0.34 20.86 13.86
N PRO A 115 -0.46 20.40 14.85
CA PRO A 115 -0.10 19.22 15.66
C PRO A 115 0.08 17.93 14.82
N HIS A 116 -0.65 17.80 13.71
CA HIS A 116 -0.60 16.62 12.84
C HIS A 116 0.63 16.60 11.91
N PHE A 117 1.39 17.69 11.83
CA PHE A 117 2.58 17.80 11.00
C PHE A 117 3.89 17.64 11.76
N ARG A 118 3.81 17.37 13.06
CA ARG A 118 4.96 17.21 13.94
C ARG A 118 5.95 16.21 13.33
N ASP A 119 7.22 16.62 13.28
CA ASP A 119 8.37 15.84 12.80
C ASP A 119 8.32 15.32 11.35
N THR A 120 7.24 15.55 10.60
CA THR A 120 7.05 15.07 9.23
C THR A 120 8.17 15.54 8.30
N MET A 121 8.47 16.83 8.25
CA MET A 121 9.55 17.35 7.39
C MET A 121 10.93 16.87 7.85
N HIS A 122 11.13 16.67 9.16
CA HIS A 122 12.40 16.19 9.71
C HIS A 122 12.66 14.75 9.29
N VAL A 123 11.69 13.85 9.51
CA VAL A 123 11.83 12.44 9.11
C VAL A 123 11.90 12.29 7.60
N ASN A 124 11.18 13.10 6.81
CA ASN A 124 11.29 13.08 5.35
C ASN A 124 12.65 13.56 4.86
N ALA A 125 13.23 14.60 5.47
CA ALA A 125 14.57 15.06 5.13
C ALA A 125 15.63 13.99 5.41
N LEU A 126 15.56 13.32 6.57
CA LEU A 126 16.43 12.18 6.87
C LEU A 126 16.17 11.02 5.90
N GLY A 127 14.91 10.70 5.61
CA GLY A 127 14.52 9.67 4.66
C GLY A 127 15.09 9.91 3.25
N ARG A 128 15.18 11.17 2.80
CA ARG A 128 15.86 11.52 1.55
C ARG A 128 17.38 11.33 1.59
N GLN A 129 18.00 11.39 2.76
CA GLN A 129 19.46 11.28 2.91
C GLN A 129 19.96 9.84 3.06
N ILE A 130 19.22 8.99 3.77
CA ILE A 130 19.70 7.64 4.14
C ILE A 130 18.81 6.49 3.63
N LEU A 131 17.54 6.77 3.31
CA LEU A 131 16.55 5.74 3.02
C LEU A 131 16.27 5.64 1.51
N THR A 132 15.85 6.74 0.88
CA THR A 132 15.35 6.80 -0.50
C THR A 132 16.36 7.32 -1.53
N ASN A 133 17.56 7.71 -1.09
CA ASN A 133 18.66 8.10 -1.97
C ASN A 133 19.21 6.90 -2.76
N ALA A 134 19.94 7.20 -3.84
CA ALA A 134 20.70 6.20 -4.59
C ALA A 134 21.68 5.47 -3.66
N GLY A 135 21.67 4.14 -3.68
CA GLY A 135 22.44 3.29 -2.77
C GLY A 135 21.98 3.35 -1.30
N GLY A 136 20.85 4.01 -1.01
CA GLY A 136 20.23 4.07 0.31
C GLY A 136 19.57 2.75 0.72
N MET A 137 19.01 2.74 1.93
CA MET A 137 18.50 1.49 2.52
C MET A 137 17.35 0.87 1.70
N ILE A 138 16.47 1.65 1.08
CA ILE A 138 15.40 1.13 0.21
C ILE A 138 15.99 0.38 -1.00
N GLU A 139 16.90 1.00 -1.75
CA GLU A 139 17.48 0.35 -2.93
C GLU A 139 18.25 -0.94 -2.61
N ASN A 140 18.73 -1.09 -1.37
CA ASN A 140 19.47 -2.26 -0.94
C ASN A 140 18.61 -3.36 -0.31
N THR A 141 17.37 -3.07 0.10
CA THR A 141 16.55 -3.99 0.92
C THR A 141 15.20 -4.35 0.32
N VAL A 142 14.66 -3.57 -0.63
CA VAL A 142 13.41 -3.92 -1.33
C VAL A 142 13.69 -4.36 -2.76
N PHE A 143 12.86 -5.29 -3.26
CA PHE A 143 13.08 -5.97 -4.54
C PHE A 143 13.21 -5.05 -5.77
N PRO A 144 12.61 -3.84 -5.84
CA PRO A 144 12.81 -2.98 -7.01
C PRO A 144 14.20 -2.38 -7.12
N GLY A 145 14.98 -2.37 -6.04
CA GLY A 145 16.31 -1.76 -5.99
C GLY A 145 16.30 -0.31 -6.47
N LYS A 146 17.19 0.04 -7.40
CA LYS A 146 17.28 1.38 -8.01
C LYS A 146 16.02 1.89 -8.71
N TYR A 147 15.04 1.01 -9.00
CA TYR A 147 13.77 1.41 -9.61
C TYR A 147 12.70 1.79 -8.59
N SER A 148 13.01 1.71 -7.29
CA SER A 148 12.05 1.90 -6.20
C SER A 148 11.32 3.24 -6.23
N MET A 149 12.06 4.35 -6.33
CA MET A 149 11.46 5.68 -6.32
C MET A 149 10.71 5.99 -7.61
N GLU A 150 11.15 5.43 -8.74
CA GLU A 150 10.45 5.54 -10.01
C GLU A 150 9.09 4.82 -9.96
N MET A 151 9.04 3.60 -9.39
CA MET A 151 7.80 2.87 -9.18
C MET A 151 6.80 3.66 -8.34
N SER A 152 7.27 4.30 -7.26
CA SER A 152 6.44 5.17 -6.42
C SER A 152 5.91 6.37 -7.21
N ALA A 153 6.75 7.03 -8.01
CA ALA A 153 6.34 8.14 -8.88
C ALA A 153 5.32 7.73 -9.95
N ILE A 154 5.43 6.52 -10.53
CA ILE A 154 4.41 6.01 -11.45
C ILE A 154 3.09 5.73 -10.73
N ALA A 155 3.14 5.14 -9.53
CA ALA A 155 1.94 4.90 -8.72
C ALA A 155 1.20 6.20 -8.39
N TYR A 156 1.94 7.28 -8.10
CA TYR A 156 1.40 8.61 -7.82
C TYR A 156 0.52 9.17 -8.94
N LYS A 157 0.73 8.78 -10.20
CA LYS A 157 -0.12 9.22 -11.33
C LYS A 157 -1.60 8.85 -11.17
N ASN A 158 -1.88 7.81 -10.38
CA ASN A 158 -3.24 7.35 -10.09
C ASN A 158 -3.70 7.70 -8.66
N TRP A 159 -2.92 8.50 -7.93
CA TRP A 159 -3.27 8.93 -6.59
C TRP A 159 -4.33 10.04 -6.66
N VAL A 160 -5.38 9.92 -5.84
CA VAL A 160 -6.53 10.82 -5.83
C VAL A 160 -6.85 11.18 -4.39
N PHE A 161 -6.75 12.48 -4.05
CA PHE A 161 -6.90 12.95 -2.66
C PHE A 161 -8.25 12.58 -2.00
N PRO A 162 -9.42 12.81 -2.64
CA PRO A 162 -10.70 12.40 -2.05
C PRO A 162 -10.84 10.91 -1.78
N GLU A 163 -10.09 10.07 -2.49
CA GLU A 163 -10.12 8.61 -2.32
C GLU A 163 -9.27 8.13 -1.14
N GLN A 164 -8.53 9.02 -0.46
CA GLN A 164 -7.75 8.67 0.73
C GLN A 164 -8.61 8.62 2.01
N ALA A 165 -9.84 9.13 1.96
CA ALA A 165 -10.78 8.97 3.06
C ALA A 165 -11.15 7.49 3.21
N LEU A 166 -10.99 6.93 4.42
CA LEU A 166 -11.25 5.52 4.71
C LEU A 166 -12.58 5.00 4.13
N PRO A 167 -13.72 5.71 4.28
CA PRO A 167 -14.96 5.36 3.60
C PRO A 167 -14.85 5.16 2.08
N ALA A 168 -14.23 6.14 1.40
CA ALA A 168 -14.13 6.16 -0.05
C ALA A 168 -13.18 5.05 -0.53
N ASP A 169 -12.07 4.83 0.17
CA ASP A 169 -11.11 3.78 -0.13
C ASP A 169 -11.72 2.37 0.01
N LEU A 170 -12.46 2.12 1.10
CA LEU A 170 -13.13 0.82 1.31
C LEU A 170 -14.19 0.52 0.25
N ILE A 171 -14.96 1.53 -0.18
CA ILE A 171 -15.91 1.39 -1.29
C ILE A 171 -15.18 1.15 -2.61
N LYS A 172 -14.12 1.93 -2.90
CA LYS A 172 -13.32 1.79 -4.12
C LYS A 172 -12.73 0.39 -4.25
N ARG A 173 -12.23 -0.17 -3.15
CA ARG A 173 -11.67 -1.54 -3.09
C ARG A 173 -12.72 -2.63 -2.93
N ARG A 174 -14.01 -2.28 -2.86
CA ARG A 174 -15.16 -3.20 -2.71
C ARG A 174 -15.14 -4.02 -1.42
N TRP A 175 -14.59 -3.44 -0.35
CA TRP A 175 -14.66 -3.98 1.01
C TRP A 175 -15.89 -3.49 1.77
N SER A 176 -16.53 -2.43 1.30
CA SER A 176 -17.81 -1.92 1.81
C SER A 176 -18.67 -1.38 0.67
N PHE A 177 -19.95 -1.15 0.94
CA PHE A 177 -20.93 -0.62 -0.02
C PHE A 177 -21.63 0.60 0.57
N ARG A 178 -22.04 1.55 -0.29
CA ARG A 178 -22.88 2.68 0.15
C ARG A 178 -24.26 2.16 0.53
N ASN A 179 -24.67 2.38 1.77
CA ASN A 179 -26.03 2.11 2.19
C ASN A 179 -26.92 3.32 1.84
N ARG A 180 -27.80 3.18 0.84
CA ARG A 180 -28.70 4.25 0.38
C ARG A 180 -29.81 4.62 1.37
N GLY A 181 -29.98 3.86 2.47
CA GLY A 181 -30.99 4.12 3.51
C GLY A 181 -30.50 4.95 4.71
N LEU A 182 -29.23 5.35 4.73
CA LEU A 182 -28.58 6.04 5.86
C LEU A 182 -27.95 7.38 5.43
N GLU A 183 -28.50 8.05 4.41
CA GLU A 183 -28.06 9.41 4.05
C GLU A 183 -28.32 10.44 5.16
N GLU A 184 -29.09 10.09 6.21
CA GLU A 184 -29.28 10.92 7.40
C GLU A 184 -28.31 10.61 8.57
N ILE A 185 -27.55 9.52 8.52
CA ILE A 185 -26.60 9.14 9.59
C ILE A 185 -25.44 8.34 8.98
N GLY A 186 -24.30 9.00 8.76
CA GLY A 186 -23.14 8.53 8.01
C GLY A 186 -22.36 7.35 8.60
N GLN A 187 -23.01 6.22 8.86
CA GLN A 187 -22.37 4.99 9.32
C GLN A 187 -22.17 4.02 8.15
N LEU A 188 -20.90 3.69 7.87
CA LEU A 188 -20.54 2.59 6.97
C LEU A 188 -20.52 1.31 7.77
N GLN A 189 -21.13 0.25 7.23
CA GLN A 189 -20.90 -1.10 7.75
C GLN A 189 -19.55 -1.58 7.21
N THR A 190 -18.58 -1.67 8.11
CA THR A 190 -17.29 -2.32 7.93
C THR A 190 -17.17 -3.41 8.99
N GLY A 191 -16.53 -4.54 8.66
CA GLY A 191 -16.22 -5.60 9.63
C GLY A 191 -15.03 -5.25 10.55
N GLU A 192 -14.75 -3.97 10.74
CA GLU A 192 -13.71 -3.42 11.61
C GLU A 192 -14.35 -2.54 12.67
N ASP A 193 -13.62 -2.29 13.77
CA ASP A 193 -14.08 -1.51 14.92
C ASP A 193 -14.80 -0.23 14.46
N PRO A 194 -15.99 0.07 15.03
CA PRO A 194 -16.75 1.24 14.64
C PRO A 194 -15.90 2.51 14.81
N LEU A 195 -16.00 3.42 13.84
CA LEU A 195 -15.44 4.77 13.97
C LEU A 195 -15.87 5.33 15.33
N PRO A 196 -14.94 5.88 16.13
CA PRO A 196 -15.28 6.41 17.45
C PRO A 196 -16.37 7.47 17.31
N ASP A 197 -17.46 7.28 18.06
CA ASP A 197 -18.59 8.22 18.10
C ASP A 197 -18.09 9.54 18.70
N SER A 198 -18.22 10.63 17.93
CA SER A 198 -17.83 11.97 18.37
C SER A 198 -18.74 12.52 19.48
N ASN A 199 -19.70 11.74 19.98
CA ASN A 199 -20.63 12.12 21.05
C ASN A 199 -20.41 11.40 22.39
N ASP A 200 -19.33 10.62 22.59
CA ASP A 200 -19.09 10.01 23.91
C ASP A 200 -18.63 11.08 24.93
N PRO A 201 -19.43 11.42 25.97
CA PRO A 201 -19.09 12.46 26.94
C PRO A 201 -18.04 12.02 27.97
N LYS A 202 -17.44 10.82 27.84
CA LYS A 202 -16.58 10.23 28.87
C LYS A 202 -15.07 10.37 28.65
N GLN A 203 -14.62 11.36 27.88
CA GLN A 203 -13.21 11.79 27.93
C GLN A 203 -13.12 13.28 28.27
N GLY A 204 -13.40 13.58 29.53
CA GLY A 204 -13.01 14.82 30.22
C GLY A 204 -11.94 14.52 31.25
#